data_AF-A0A4Q2YF95-F1
#
_entry.id   AF-A0A4Q2YF95-F1
#
_cell.length_a   1.000
_cell.length_b   1.000
_cell.length_c   1.000
_cell.angle_alpha   90.00
_cell.angle_beta   90.00
_cell.angle_gamma   90.00
#
_symmetry.space_group_name_H-M   'P 1'
#
loop_
_entity.id
_entity.type
_entity.pdbx_description
1 polymer ?
#
loop_
_entity_poly.entity_id
_entity_poly.type
_entity_poly.pdbx_seq_one_letter_code
_entity_poly.pdbx_strand_id
1 'polypeptide(L)'
;MGRRKSEEAAGSMDSLMDALTNVVAVLIVILLLLQVDVENTVNKIFDELPPATPEAVELSKSQLKELEETLLKERELMDAPAPDEAQIAQVKTDLSLLEKTIEENKAKLLALAELKKLAEKTEKDAAEEKKQTDERLAKIRDLEALLDQTPRVQPQAASVVSIPDSRPVPENANLFYCFITGDQAHLVDAIQAKEMVMKVFDGKKRDFKSERVRDPGQRARFIYDQEEVVNFFQGQEMKVRGQTITVPYNRPWTRLSYRVTFDPAKGDASLADMAQPGGRFHRMKDYV
;
A
#
# COMPACT_ATOMS: atom_id res chain seq x y z
N MET A 1 70.62 33.55 112.33
CA MET A 1 70.37 34.92 111.80
C MET A 1 69.53 34.74 110.54
N GLY A 2 68.25 35.14 110.53
CA GLY A 2 67.77 36.45 110.02
C GLY A 2 67.76 36.42 108.48
N ARG A 3 66.67 36.60 107.71
CA ARG A 3 65.40 37.36 107.75
C ARG A 3 64.39 36.59 106.85
N ARG A 4 63.12 36.37 107.22
CA ARG A 4 61.90 37.23 107.04
C ARG A 4 61.62 37.59 105.56
N LYS A 5 60.41 37.55 104.98
CA LYS A 5 59.01 37.28 105.41
C LYS A 5 58.11 37.53 104.17
N SER A 6 56.93 36.87 104.08
CA SER A 6 55.66 37.29 103.41
C SER A 6 55.69 37.54 101.88
N GLU A 7 54.66 37.26 101.06
CA GLU A 7 53.22 37.37 101.31
C GLU A 7 52.39 36.70 100.19
N GLU A 8 51.25 36.14 100.58
CA GLU A 8 50.17 35.63 99.74
C GLU A 8 49.50 36.78 98.95
N ALA A 9 50.02 37.07 97.75
CA ALA A 9 49.28 37.62 96.62
C ALA A 9 49.74 36.98 95.30
N ALA A 10 50.43 35.84 95.43
CA ALA A 10 51.01 35.02 94.38
C ALA A 10 50.02 33.98 93.82
N GLY A 11 48.70 34.20 93.98
CA GLY A 11 47.68 33.24 93.55
C GLY A 11 46.76 33.74 92.43
N SER A 12 46.37 35.01 92.43
CA SER A 12 45.44 35.56 91.42
C SER A 12 46.13 36.30 90.28
N MET A 13 47.22 37.03 90.53
CA MET A 13 48.08 37.52 89.45
C MET A 13 48.89 36.40 88.84
N ASP A 14 49.29 35.38 89.61
CA ASP A 14 49.96 34.21 89.05
C ASP A 14 48.98 33.38 88.23
N SER A 15 47.72 33.18 88.68
CA SER A 15 46.70 32.52 87.85
C SER A 15 46.29 33.32 86.61
N LEU A 16 46.31 34.67 86.66
CA LEU A 16 46.05 35.51 85.49
C LEU A 16 47.28 35.61 84.58
N MET A 17 48.49 35.61 85.13
CA MET A 17 49.75 35.56 84.41
C MET A 17 49.99 34.17 83.81
N ASP A 18 49.53 33.10 84.46
CA ASP A 18 49.51 31.71 84.00
C ASP A 18 48.40 31.50 82.96
N ALA A 19 47.23 32.13 83.13
CA ALA A 19 46.22 32.17 82.07
C ALA A 19 46.71 32.99 80.86
N LEU A 20 47.39 34.12 81.06
CA LEU A 20 47.99 34.91 79.97
C LEU A 20 49.17 34.18 79.35
N THR A 21 50.06 33.55 80.12
CA THR A 21 51.18 32.78 79.56
C THR A 21 50.73 31.48 78.94
N ASN A 22 49.62 30.87 79.39
CA ASN A 22 49.02 29.72 78.71
C ASN A 22 48.31 30.16 77.41
N VAL A 23 47.57 31.27 77.40
CA VAL A 23 46.97 31.82 76.16
C VAL A 23 48.05 32.30 75.19
N VAL A 24 49.09 32.97 75.69
CA VAL A 24 50.24 33.40 74.90
C VAL A 24 51.07 32.19 74.46
N ALA A 25 51.24 31.15 75.26
CA ALA A 25 51.90 29.91 74.86
C ALA A 25 51.07 29.18 73.81
N VAL A 26 49.75 29.12 73.94
CA VAL A 26 48.85 28.57 72.92
C VAL A 26 48.91 29.41 71.65
N LEU A 27 48.93 30.74 71.73
CA LEU A 27 49.11 31.61 70.56
C LEU A 27 50.49 31.42 69.93
N ILE A 28 51.56 31.32 70.71
CA ILE A 28 52.91 31.03 70.21
C ILE A 28 52.94 29.64 69.58
N VAL A 29 52.27 28.64 70.16
CA VAL A 29 52.16 27.29 69.58
C VAL A 29 51.33 27.31 68.31
N ILE A 30 50.23 28.07 68.23
CA ILE A 30 49.44 28.24 66.99
C ILE A 30 50.24 29.02 65.95
N LEU A 31 51.01 30.02 66.35
CA LEU A 31 51.83 30.83 65.44
C LEU A 31 53.05 30.03 64.95
N LEU A 32 53.62 29.18 65.81
CA LEU A 32 54.61 28.17 65.43
C LEU A 32 53.98 27.08 64.57
N LEU A 33 52.75 26.63 64.83
CA LEU A 33 52.04 25.68 63.97
C LEU A 33 51.67 26.31 62.62
N LEU A 34 51.31 27.59 62.57
CA LEU A 34 51.08 28.34 61.33
C LEU A 34 52.39 28.64 60.60
N GLN A 35 53.48 28.93 61.30
CA GLN A 35 54.80 29.09 60.69
C GLN A 35 55.35 27.76 60.22
N VAL A 36 55.11 26.66 60.96
CA VAL A 36 55.46 25.30 60.56
C VAL A 36 54.51 24.82 59.48
N ASP A 37 53.25 25.23 59.44
CA ASP A 37 52.32 24.90 58.36
C ASP A 37 52.57 25.78 57.14
N VAL A 38 53.03 27.03 57.29
CA VAL A 38 53.48 27.87 56.17
C VAL A 38 54.84 27.43 55.68
N GLU A 39 55.80 27.09 56.54
CA GLU A 39 57.07 26.48 56.12
C GLU A 39 56.82 25.09 55.54
N ASN A 40 55.93 24.27 56.11
CA ASN A 40 55.58 22.98 55.53
C ASN A 40 54.69 23.12 54.30
N THR A 41 53.85 24.14 54.13
CA THR A 41 53.07 24.33 52.88
C THR A 41 53.92 25.00 51.82
N VAL A 42 54.83 25.89 52.18
CA VAL A 42 55.82 26.46 51.26
C VAL A 42 56.83 25.38 50.87
N ASN A 43 57.36 24.60 51.81
CA ASN A 43 58.22 23.45 51.52
C ASN A 43 57.44 22.34 50.81
N LYS A 44 56.17 22.04 51.14
CA LYS A 44 55.35 21.09 50.35
C LYS A 44 55.03 21.64 48.97
N ILE A 45 54.80 22.94 48.79
CA ILE A 45 54.62 23.55 47.46
C ILE A 45 55.94 23.48 46.69
N PHE A 46 57.08 23.75 47.31
CA PHE A 46 58.40 23.65 46.69
C PHE A 46 58.88 22.20 46.47
N ASP A 47 58.43 21.24 47.29
CA ASP A 47 58.77 19.81 47.22
C ASP A 47 57.79 19.00 46.34
N GLU A 48 56.51 19.40 46.26
CA GLU A 48 55.51 18.83 45.33
C GLU A 48 55.57 19.47 43.95
N LEU A 49 56.24 20.61 43.79
CA LEU A 49 56.62 21.12 42.47
C LEU A 49 57.83 20.31 41.99
N PRO A 50 57.70 19.51 40.92
CA PRO A 50 58.84 18.79 40.37
C PRO A 50 59.95 19.81 40.00
N PRO A 51 61.24 19.48 40.22
CA PRO A 51 62.33 20.36 39.86
C PRO A 51 62.19 20.67 38.37
N ALA A 52 62.05 21.95 38.05
CA ALA A 52 61.64 22.38 36.72
C ALA A 52 62.62 21.82 35.69
N THR A 53 62.20 20.74 35.00
CA THR A 53 62.92 20.21 33.86
C THR A 53 63.02 21.34 32.84
N PRO A 54 64.15 21.51 32.14
CA PRO A 54 64.33 22.59 31.18
C PRO A 54 63.15 22.68 30.18
N GLU A 55 62.55 21.55 29.85
CA GLU A 55 61.35 21.42 29.01
C GLU A 55 60.06 22.00 29.64
N ALA A 56 59.85 21.87 30.95
CA ALA A 56 58.69 22.43 31.65
C ALA A 56 58.79 23.97 31.78
N VAL A 57 60.02 24.48 31.90
CA VAL A 57 60.30 25.93 31.88
C VAL A 57 60.10 26.49 30.47
N GLU A 58 60.45 25.74 29.43
CA GLU A 58 60.20 26.14 28.04
C GLU A 58 58.71 26.10 27.69
N LEU A 59 57.96 25.08 28.11
CA LEU A 59 56.50 25.00 27.94
C LEU A 59 55.76 26.10 28.68
N SER A 60 56.15 26.41 29.92
CA SER A 60 55.55 27.52 30.66
C SER A 60 55.93 28.88 30.05
N LYS A 61 57.16 29.04 29.53
CA LYS A 61 57.54 30.23 28.76
C LYS A 61 56.79 30.33 27.44
N SER A 62 56.50 29.23 26.74
CA SER A 62 55.72 29.26 25.51
C SER A 62 54.26 29.58 25.82
N GLN A 63 53.68 29.01 26.87
CA GLN A 63 52.33 29.35 27.33
C GLN A 63 52.22 30.80 27.78
N LEU A 64 53.23 31.33 28.48
CA LEU A 64 53.26 32.75 28.84
C LEU A 64 53.38 33.64 27.62
N LYS A 65 54.18 33.26 26.61
CA LYS A 65 54.26 34.00 25.34
C LYS A 65 52.95 33.93 24.57
N GLU A 66 52.30 32.78 24.50
CA GLU A 66 50.98 32.64 23.88
C GLU A 66 49.94 33.48 24.61
N LEU A 67 49.96 33.47 25.94
CA LEU A 67 49.09 34.31 26.77
C LEU A 67 49.37 35.80 26.57
N GLU A 68 50.63 36.22 26.57
CA GLU A 68 51.03 37.60 26.27
C GLU A 68 50.60 38.01 24.87
N GLU A 69 50.77 37.15 23.86
CA GLU A 69 50.31 37.39 22.50
C GLU A 69 48.78 37.48 22.42
N THR A 70 48.04 36.64 23.16
CA THR A 70 46.58 36.71 23.21
C THR A 70 46.09 37.97 23.92
N LEU A 71 46.73 38.37 25.02
CA LEU A 71 46.43 39.60 25.74
C LEU A 71 46.76 40.84 24.91
N LEU A 72 47.86 40.81 24.15
CA LEU A 72 48.20 41.87 23.19
C LEU A 72 47.16 41.96 22.09
N LYS A 73 46.75 40.83 21.48
CA LYS A 73 45.69 40.81 20.46
C LYS A 73 44.34 41.28 21.02
N GLU A 74 43.95 40.87 22.22
CA GLU A 74 42.72 41.34 22.87
C GLU A 74 42.78 42.83 23.20
N ARG A 75 43.94 43.32 23.65
CA ARG A 75 44.14 44.74 23.91
C ARG A 75 44.12 45.56 22.62
N GLU A 76 44.74 45.07 21.56
CA GLU A 76 44.66 45.68 20.21
C GLU A 76 43.23 45.68 19.67
N LEU A 77 42.43 44.65 19.95
CA LEU A 77 41.00 44.59 19.57
C LEU A 77 40.12 45.53 20.41
N MET A 78 40.48 45.78 21.68
CA MET A 78 39.79 46.76 22.54
C MET A 78 40.18 48.20 22.24
N ASP A 79 41.42 48.45 21.83
CA ASP A 79 41.93 49.77 21.44
C ASP A 79 41.65 50.10 19.96
N ALA A 80 41.22 49.12 19.16
CA ALA A 80 40.78 49.34 17.79
C ALA A 80 39.49 50.19 17.75
N PRO A 81 39.35 51.12 16.80
CA PRO A 81 38.12 51.89 16.63
C PRO A 81 36.95 50.94 16.32
N ALA A 82 35.76 51.26 16.85
CA ALA A 82 34.56 50.48 16.59
C ALA A 82 34.40 50.28 15.07
N PRO A 83 34.13 49.04 14.59
CA PRO A 83 34.05 48.76 13.17
C PRO A 83 32.99 49.64 12.51
N ASP A 84 33.35 50.19 11.36
CA ASP A 84 32.51 51.12 10.60
C ASP A 84 31.20 50.42 10.16
N GLU A 85 30.08 51.14 10.10
CA GLU A 85 28.77 50.54 9.82
C GLU A 85 28.75 49.72 8.51
N ALA A 86 29.56 50.14 7.53
CA ALA A 86 29.75 49.45 6.27
C ALA A 86 30.45 48.08 6.41
N GLN A 87 31.41 47.93 7.32
CA GLN A 87 32.09 46.66 7.58
C GLN A 87 31.18 45.69 8.32
N ILE A 88 30.38 46.19 9.26
CA ILE A 88 29.36 45.39 9.96
C ILE A 88 28.31 44.89 8.97
N ALA A 89 27.90 45.74 8.02
CA ALA A 89 26.97 45.34 6.97
C ALA A 89 27.56 44.24 6.06
N GLN A 90 28.83 44.35 5.66
CA GLN A 90 29.52 43.33 4.85
C GLN A 90 29.65 41.99 5.59
N VAL A 91 30.07 42.01 6.86
CA VAL A 91 30.17 40.78 7.65
C VAL A 91 28.79 40.14 7.84
N LYS A 92 27.72 40.93 8.04
CA LYS A 92 26.35 40.40 8.09
C LYS A 92 25.92 39.78 6.76
N THR A 93 26.26 40.39 5.62
CA THR A 93 25.96 39.79 4.32
C THR A 93 26.72 38.49 4.11
N ASP A 94 27.98 38.44 4.49
CA ASP A 94 28.82 37.24 4.37
C ASP A 94 28.32 36.11 5.28
N LEU A 95 27.93 36.43 6.53
CA LEU A 95 27.29 35.47 7.42
C LEU A 95 25.98 34.92 6.83
N SER A 96 25.15 35.78 6.23
CA SER A 96 23.91 35.33 5.58
C SER A 96 24.17 34.45 4.35
N LEU A 97 25.25 34.69 3.61
CA LEU A 97 25.66 33.86 2.47
C LEU A 97 26.22 32.51 2.94
N LEU A 98 26.99 32.52 4.03
CA LEU A 98 27.52 31.32 4.69
C LEU A 98 26.40 30.46 5.25
N GLU A 99 25.41 31.05 5.92
CA GLU A 99 24.23 30.35 6.42
C GLU A 99 23.45 29.69 5.27
N LYS A 100 23.19 30.41 4.17
CA LYS A 100 22.54 29.85 2.97
C LYS A 100 23.34 28.71 2.36
N THR A 101 24.66 28.85 2.22
CA THR A 101 25.50 27.77 1.68
C THR A 101 25.56 26.56 2.61
N ILE A 102 25.52 26.75 3.93
CA ILE A 102 25.41 25.66 4.91
C ILE A 102 24.06 24.94 4.76
N GLU A 103 22.96 25.67 4.61
CA GLU A 103 21.62 25.10 4.40
C GLU A 103 21.53 24.32 3.08
N GLU A 104 22.03 24.89 1.98
CA GLU A 104 22.09 24.22 0.68
C GLU A 104 22.94 22.94 0.73
N ASN A 105 24.08 22.99 1.41
CA ASN A 105 24.95 21.82 1.56
C ASN A 105 24.30 20.74 2.44
N LYS A 106 23.58 21.11 3.51
CA LYS A 106 22.78 20.17 4.29
C LYS A 106 21.70 19.51 3.44
N ALA A 107 20.98 20.28 2.64
CA ALA A 107 19.95 19.74 1.73
C ALA A 107 20.55 18.77 0.68
N LYS A 108 21.70 19.12 0.09
CA LYS A 108 22.44 18.24 -0.84
C LYS A 108 22.93 16.96 -0.17
N LEU A 109 23.41 17.03 1.08
CA LEU A 109 23.85 15.85 1.84
C LEU A 109 22.69 14.90 2.17
N LEU A 110 21.52 15.44 2.53
CA LEU A 110 20.30 14.66 2.73
C LEU A 110 19.87 13.97 1.43
N ALA A 111 19.85 14.71 0.32
CA ALA A 111 19.54 14.16 -1.00
C ALA A 111 20.52 13.05 -1.43
N LEU A 112 21.83 13.21 -1.15
CA LEU A 112 22.82 12.17 -1.42
C LEU A 112 22.59 10.91 -0.58
N ALA A 113 22.19 11.06 0.69
CA ALA A 113 21.86 9.92 1.54
C ALA A 113 20.60 9.17 1.04
N GLU A 114 19.59 9.89 0.56
CA GLU A 114 18.41 9.30 -0.07
C GLU A 114 18.73 8.60 -1.38
N LEU A 115 19.55 9.22 -2.25
CA LEU A 115 20.00 8.62 -3.50
C LEU A 115 20.81 7.34 -3.27
N LYS A 116 21.67 7.30 -2.25
CA LYS A 116 22.39 6.07 -1.87
C LYS A 116 21.43 4.96 -1.43
N LYS A 117 20.44 5.29 -0.59
CA LYS A 117 19.41 4.31 -0.17
C LYS A 117 18.59 3.81 -1.36
N LEU A 118 18.27 4.67 -2.32
CA LEU A 118 17.57 4.28 -3.54
C LEU A 118 18.44 3.37 -4.41
N ALA A 119 19.72 3.71 -4.60
CA ALA A 119 20.66 2.87 -5.34
C ALA A 119 20.77 1.46 -4.73
N GLU A 120 20.98 1.37 -3.41
CA GLU A 120 21.03 0.07 -2.71
C GLU A 120 19.74 -0.74 -2.83
N LYS A 121 18.57 -0.09 -2.82
CA LYS A 121 17.29 -0.78 -3.05
C LYS A 121 17.20 -1.28 -4.48
N THR A 122 17.50 -0.44 -5.46
CA THR A 122 17.45 -0.83 -6.87
C THR A 122 18.41 -1.96 -7.21
N GLU A 123 19.60 -2.00 -6.59
CA GLU A 123 20.54 -3.10 -6.78
C GLU A 123 20.02 -4.42 -6.19
N LYS A 124 19.36 -4.37 -5.02
CA LYS A 124 18.72 -5.55 -4.41
C LYS A 124 17.55 -6.05 -5.26
N ASP A 125 16.67 -5.14 -5.68
CA ASP A 125 15.52 -5.47 -6.52
C ASP A 125 15.99 -6.08 -7.86
N ALA A 126 17.00 -5.48 -8.50
CA ALA A 126 17.59 -6.02 -9.72
C ALA A 126 18.25 -7.40 -9.52
N ALA A 127 18.88 -7.65 -8.37
CA ALA A 127 19.45 -8.95 -8.06
C ALA A 127 18.36 -10.00 -7.82
N GLU A 128 17.25 -9.64 -7.18
CA GLU A 128 16.09 -10.52 -6.98
C GLU A 128 15.39 -10.83 -8.31
N GLU A 129 15.16 -9.82 -9.15
CA GLU A 129 14.56 -10.02 -10.48
C GLU A 129 15.43 -10.90 -11.37
N LYS A 130 16.75 -10.74 -11.33
CA LYS A 130 17.68 -11.62 -12.05
C LYS A 130 17.54 -13.07 -11.59
N LYS A 131 17.54 -13.32 -10.27
CA LYS A 131 17.33 -14.67 -9.72
C LYS A 131 16.00 -15.28 -10.17
N GLN A 132 14.91 -14.53 -10.08
CA GLN A 132 13.59 -14.99 -10.53
C GLN A 132 13.57 -15.29 -12.04
N THR A 133 14.26 -14.47 -12.83
CA THR A 133 14.36 -14.67 -14.28
C THR A 133 15.17 -15.93 -14.60
N ASP A 134 16.29 -16.14 -13.93
CA ASP A 134 17.12 -17.33 -14.10
C ASP A 134 16.38 -18.62 -13.71
N GLU A 135 15.62 -18.59 -12.60
CA GLU A 135 14.75 -19.70 -12.19
C GLU A 135 13.65 -20.01 -13.22
N ARG A 136 13.02 -18.97 -13.79
CA ARG A 136 12.01 -19.14 -14.84
C ARG A 136 12.63 -19.71 -16.11
N LEU A 137 13.81 -19.23 -16.52
CA LEU A 137 14.52 -19.75 -17.67
C LEU A 137 14.97 -21.20 -17.47
N ALA A 138 15.40 -21.58 -16.27
CA ALA A 138 15.71 -22.96 -15.93
C ALA A 138 14.46 -23.86 -16.09
N LYS A 139 13.32 -23.45 -15.53
CA LYS A 139 12.05 -24.18 -15.67
C LYS A 139 11.60 -24.31 -17.13
N ILE A 140 11.78 -23.26 -17.94
CA ILE A 140 11.46 -23.31 -19.37
C ILE A 140 12.32 -24.36 -20.05
N ARG A 141 13.64 -24.38 -19.81
CA ARG A 141 14.54 -25.39 -20.38
C ARG A 141 14.17 -26.82 -19.94
N ASP A 142 13.79 -26.99 -18.67
CA ASP A 142 13.34 -28.28 -18.16
C ASP A 142 12.04 -28.73 -18.85
N LEU A 143 11.08 -27.83 -19.04
CA LEU A 143 9.83 -28.10 -19.74
C LEU A 143 10.05 -28.40 -21.23
N GLU A 144 10.95 -27.67 -21.89
CA GLU A 144 11.36 -27.96 -23.27
C GLU A 144 11.98 -29.36 -23.39
N ALA A 145 12.87 -29.73 -22.46
CA ALA A 145 13.45 -31.07 -22.42
C ALA A 145 12.39 -32.17 -22.20
N LEU A 146 11.38 -31.92 -21.36
CA LEU A 146 10.25 -32.84 -21.16
C LEU A 146 9.35 -32.95 -22.39
N LEU A 147 9.10 -31.83 -23.07
CA LEU A 147 8.32 -31.80 -24.32
C LEU A 147 9.03 -32.56 -25.44
N ASP A 148 10.35 -32.43 -25.55
CA ASP A 148 11.15 -33.16 -26.53
C ASP A 148 11.16 -34.67 -26.25
N GLN A 149 11.16 -35.06 -24.97
CA GLN A 149 11.05 -36.48 -24.57
C GLN A 149 9.64 -37.04 -24.72
N THR A 150 8.62 -36.19 -24.83
CA THR A 150 7.24 -36.64 -24.96
C THR A 150 7.02 -37.18 -26.37
N PRO A 151 6.80 -38.50 -26.54
CA PRO A 151 6.57 -39.07 -27.85
C PRO A 151 5.31 -38.43 -28.43
N ARG A 152 5.46 -37.75 -29.57
CA ARG A 152 4.32 -37.22 -30.32
C ARG A 152 3.48 -38.41 -30.75
N VAL A 153 2.30 -38.55 -30.12
CA VAL A 153 1.30 -39.54 -30.54
C VAL A 153 0.97 -39.19 -31.99
N GLN A 154 1.45 -40.01 -32.92
CA GLN A 154 0.96 -39.94 -34.29
C GLN A 154 -0.55 -40.15 -34.17
N PRO A 155 -1.39 -39.21 -34.63
CA PRO A 155 -2.82 -39.45 -34.65
C PRO A 155 -2.99 -40.77 -35.38
N GLN A 156 -3.68 -41.73 -34.74
CA GLN A 156 -4.07 -42.95 -35.43
C GLN A 156 -4.70 -42.50 -36.75
N ALA A 157 -4.29 -43.11 -37.87
CA ALA A 157 -4.83 -42.78 -39.19
C ALA A 157 -6.33 -42.66 -39.03
N ALA A 158 -6.89 -41.50 -39.38
CA ALA A 158 -8.29 -41.19 -39.11
C ALA A 158 -9.11 -42.40 -39.54
N SER A 159 -9.76 -43.07 -38.59
CA SER A 159 -10.73 -44.08 -38.94
C SER A 159 -11.82 -43.32 -39.68
N VAL A 160 -11.81 -43.40 -41.01
CA VAL A 160 -12.87 -42.86 -41.87
C VAL A 160 -14.08 -43.75 -41.59
N VAL A 161 -14.72 -43.50 -40.45
CA VAL A 161 -16.05 -43.98 -40.15
C VAL A 161 -16.92 -43.14 -41.07
N SER A 162 -17.33 -43.74 -42.18
CA SER A 162 -18.41 -43.19 -42.99
C SER A 162 -19.64 -43.19 -42.09
N ILE A 163 -19.87 -42.07 -41.41
CA ILE A 163 -21.16 -41.81 -40.81
C ILE A 163 -22.13 -41.88 -41.99
N PRO A 164 -23.15 -42.76 -41.93
CA PRO A 164 -24.15 -42.74 -42.99
C PRO A 164 -24.68 -41.32 -43.09
N ASP A 165 -24.79 -40.77 -44.29
CA ASP A 165 -25.35 -39.45 -44.49
C ASP A 165 -26.64 -39.35 -43.68
N SER A 166 -26.67 -38.39 -42.75
CA SER A 166 -27.86 -38.11 -41.96
C SER A 166 -29.02 -37.98 -42.94
N ARG A 167 -30.13 -38.68 -42.66
CA ARG A 167 -31.32 -38.55 -43.50
C ARG A 167 -31.63 -37.06 -43.65
N PRO A 168 -31.86 -36.56 -44.88
CA PRO A 168 -32.18 -35.16 -45.07
C PRO A 168 -33.41 -34.84 -44.22
N VAL A 169 -33.37 -33.69 -43.54
CA VAL A 169 -34.51 -33.21 -42.76
C VAL A 169 -35.69 -33.07 -43.72
N PRO A 170 -36.82 -33.77 -43.48
CA PRO A 170 -38.00 -33.62 -44.31
C PRO A 170 -38.44 -32.15 -44.36
N GLU A 171 -38.88 -31.65 -45.51
CA GLU A 171 -39.31 -30.25 -45.66
C GLU A 171 -40.46 -29.85 -44.72
N ASN A 172 -41.27 -30.83 -44.31
CA ASN A 172 -42.40 -30.66 -43.40
C ASN A 172 -42.12 -31.12 -41.95
N ALA A 173 -40.84 -31.23 -41.57
CA ALA A 173 -40.48 -31.65 -40.22
C ALA A 173 -40.81 -30.56 -39.18
N ASN A 174 -41.39 -30.99 -38.07
CA ASN A 174 -41.63 -30.14 -36.92
C ASN A 174 -40.31 -29.85 -36.19
N LEU A 175 -39.90 -28.58 -36.17
CA LEU A 175 -38.69 -28.14 -35.49
C LEU A 175 -38.99 -27.78 -34.04
N PHE A 176 -38.35 -28.50 -33.12
CA PHE A 176 -38.38 -28.21 -31.70
C PHE A 176 -37.02 -27.67 -31.24
N TYR A 177 -37.03 -26.63 -30.41
CA TYR A 177 -35.81 -26.04 -29.86
C TYR A 177 -35.64 -26.45 -28.41
N CYS A 178 -34.49 -27.03 -28.07
CA CYS A 178 -34.13 -27.33 -26.69
C CYS A 178 -33.00 -26.39 -26.26
N PHE A 179 -33.23 -25.59 -25.22
CA PHE A 179 -32.23 -24.73 -24.61
C PHE A 179 -31.73 -25.33 -23.30
N ILE A 180 -30.43 -25.27 -23.06
CA ILE A 180 -29.81 -25.68 -21.81
C ILE A 180 -29.30 -24.41 -21.13
N THR A 181 -29.88 -24.07 -19.99
CA THR A 181 -29.50 -22.90 -19.18
C THR A 181 -29.17 -23.37 -17.77
N GLY A 182 -27.91 -23.22 -17.36
CA GLY A 182 -27.44 -23.75 -16.08
C GLY A 182 -27.57 -25.28 -16.02
N ASP A 183 -28.28 -25.77 -15.00
CA ASP A 183 -28.54 -27.20 -14.75
C ASP A 183 -29.92 -27.66 -15.29
N GLN A 184 -30.54 -26.88 -16.16
CA GLN A 184 -31.92 -27.09 -16.61
C GLN A 184 -32.04 -27.10 -18.14
N ALA A 185 -32.79 -28.07 -18.66
CA ALA A 185 -33.22 -28.13 -20.05
C ALA A 185 -34.65 -27.62 -20.22
N HIS A 186 -34.83 -26.79 -21.23
CA HIS A 186 -36.09 -26.16 -21.60
C HIS A 186 -36.43 -26.56 -23.04
N LEU A 187 -37.55 -27.26 -23.23
CA LEU A 187 -38.02 -27.64 -24.56
C LEU A 187 -39.07 -26.63 -25.02
N VAL A 188 -38.70 -25.75 -25.94
CA VAL A 188 -39.56 -24.71 -26.49
C VAL A 188 -40.43 -25.29 -27.60
N ASP A 189 -41.72 -25.40 -27.29
CA ASP A 189 -42.75 -25.85 -28.22
C ASP A 189 -43.37 -24.65 -28.95
N ALA A 190 -42.69 -24.21 -30.00
CA ALA A 190 -43.16 -23.10 -30.84
C ALA A 190 -44.44 -23.45 -31.62
N ILE A 191 -44.70 -24.73 -31.86
CA ILE A 191 -45.83 -25.20 -32.67
C ILE A 191 -47.12 -25.04 -31.87
N GLN A 192 -47.17 -25.59 -30.65
CA GLN A 192 -48.34 -25.42 -29.80
C GLN A 192 -48.54 -23.97 -29.36
N ALA A 193 -47.45 -23.23 -29.11
CA ALA A 193 -47.55 -21.81 -28.83
C ALA A 193 -48.22 -21.05 -29.98
N LYS A 194 -47.83 -21.33 -31.23
CA LYS A 194 -48.46 -20.76 -32.43
C LYS A 194 -49.92 -21.17 -32.54
N GLU A 195 -50.24 -22.45 -32.38
CA GLU A 195 -51.63 -22.92 -32.47
C GLU A 195 -52.53 -22.27 -31.41
N MET A 196 -52.03 -22.13 -30.18
CA MET A 196 -52.76 -21.48 -29.09
C MET A 196 -53.03 -20.00 -29.42
N VAL A 197 -52.02 -19.26 -29.85
CA VAL A 197 -52.17 -17.85 -30.25
C VAL A 197 -53.14 -17.72 -31.43
N MET A 198 -53.04 -18.60 -32.43
CA MET A 198 -53.94 -18.60 -33.59
C MET A 198 -55.38 -18.93 -33.20
N LYS A 199 -55.62 -19.93 -32.34
CA LYS A 199 -56.96 -20.27 -31.84
C LYS A 199 -57.61 -19.09 -31.11
N VAL A 200 -56.85 -18.42 -30.25
CA VAL A 200 -57.31 -17.25 -29.51
C VAL A 200 -57.59 -16.08 -30.47
N PHE A 201 -56.71 -15.85 -31.43
CA PHE A 201 -56.88 -14.82 -32.44
C PHE A 201 -58.11 -15.06 -33.33
N ASP A 202 -58.27 -16.27 -33.87
CA ASP A 202 -59.38 -16.62 -34.77
C ASP A 202 -60.73 -16.52 -34.06
N GLY A 203 -60.78 -16.77 -32.75
CA GLY A 203 -61.98 -16.58 -31.92
C GLY A 203 -62.47 -15.14 -31.83
N LYS A 204 -61.57 -14.15 -31.89
CA LYS A 204 -61.88 -12.70 -31.80
C LYS A 204 -61.60 -11.90 -33.07
N LYS A 205 -61.20 -12.58 -34.14
CA LYS A 205 -60.78 -11.96 -35.40
C LYS A 205 -61.81 -11.01 -36.02
N ARG A 206 -63.10 -11.24 -35.76
CA ARG A 206 -64.20 -10.40 -36.28
C ARG A 206 -64.34 -9.07 -35.54
N ASP A 207 -63.80 -8.99 -34.32
CA ASP A 207 -63.95 -7.81 -33.46
C ASP A 207 -62.82 -6.80 -33.66
N PHE A 208 -61.69 -7.24 -34.25
CA PHE A 208 -60.54 -6.37 -34.52
C PHE A 208 -60.74 -5.55 -35.79
N LYS A 209 -60.30 -4.28 -35.74
CA LYS A 209 -60.19 -3.46 -36.95
C LYS A 209 -59.20 -4.09 -37.93
N SER A 210 -59.62 -4.18 -39.19
CA SER A 210 -58.77 -4.73 -40.25
C SER A 210 -58.92 -3.93 -41.55
N GLU A 211 -57.80 -3.70 -42.22
CA GLU A 211 -57.74 -3.13 -43.55
C GLU A 211 -57.46 -4.22 -44.58
N ARG A 212 -58.22 -4.21 -45.68
CA ARG A 212 -58.02 -5.14 -46.79
C ARG A 212 -57.07 -4.53 -47.81
N VAL A 213 -55.85 -5.03 -47.88
CA VAL A 213 -54.86 -4.61 -48.87
C VAL A 213 -54.77 -5.67 -49.98
N ARG A 214 -54.77 -5.20 -51.23
CA ARG A 214 -54.63 -6.06 -52.42
C ARG A 214 -53.48 -5.55 -53.27
N ASP A 215 -52.37 -6.26 -53.23
CA ASP A 215 -51.26 -6.03 -54.14
C ASP A 215 -51.54 -6.65 -55.52
N PRO A 216 -51.11 -6.03 -56.63
CA PRO A 216 -51.24 -6.60 -57.97
C PRO A 216 -50.62 -8.01 -58.03
N GLY A 217 -51.42 -9.00 -58.46
CA GLY A 217 -50.97 -10.40 -58.59
C GLY A 217 -50.98 -11.24 -57.31
N GLN A 218 -51.32 -10.68 -56.14
CA GLN A 218 -51.39 -11.42 -54.87
C GLN A 218 -52.83 -11.55 -54.35
N ARG A 219 -53.06 -12.57 -53.50
CA ARG A 219 -54.32 -12.70 -52.75
C ARG A 219 -54.47 -11.52 -51.80
N ALA A 220 -55.70 -11.02 -51.65
CA ALA A 220 -55.99 -9.95 -50.70
C ALA A 220 -55.60 -10.39 -49.28
N ARG A 221 -54.89 -9.52 -48.56
CA ARG A 221 -54.47 -9.74 -47.18
C ARG A 221 -55.25 -8.80 -46.27
N PHE A 222 -55.61 -9.29 -45.09
CA PHE A 222 -56.21 -8.48 -44.03
C PHE A 222 -55.09 -8.07 -43.07
N ILE A 223 -54.89 -6.77 -42.92
CA ILE A 223 -53.96 -6.17 -41.99
C ILE A 223 -54.76 -5.74 -40.77
N TYR A 224 -54.48 -6.34 -39.63
CA TYR A 224 -55.18 -6.03 -38.38
C TYR A 224 -54.46 -4.91 -37.62
N ASP A 225 -55.23 -4.07 -36.93
CA ASP A 225 -54.66 -3.06 -36.03
C ASP A 225 -53.91 -3.77 -34.89
N GLN A 226 -52.61 -3.50 -34.80
CA GLN A 226 -51.76 -4.16 -33.81
C GLN A 226 -52.00 -3.68 -32.40
N GLU A 227 -52.41 -2.43 -32.19
CA GLU A 227 -52.62 -1.91 -30.84
C GLU A 227 -53.79 -2.64 -30.17
N GLU A 228 -54.89 -2.81 -30.90
CA GLU A 228 -56.06 -3.53 -30.42
C GLU A 228 -55.75 -5.01 -30.15
N VAL A 229 -55.03 -5.67 -31.08
CA VAL A 229 -54.68 -7.07 -30.93
C VAL A 229 -53.73 -7.29 -29.75
N VAL A 230 -52.70 -6.46 -29.60
CA VAL A 230 -51.73 -6.57 -28.49
C VAL A 230 -52.40 -6.29 -27.15
N ASN A 231 -53.25 -5.26 -27.06
CA ASN A 231 -54.00 -4.96 -25.83
C ASN A 231 -54.91 -6.11 -25.43
N PHE A 232 -55.53 -6.80 -26.40
CA PHE A 232 -56.31 -8.00 -26.12
C PHE A 232 -55.45 -9.13 -25.56
N PHE A 233 -54.28 -9.39 -26.15
CA PHE A 233 -53.38 -10.44 -25.69
C PHE A 233 -52.68 -10.11 -24.36
N GLN A 234 -52.53 -8.85 -23.98
CA GLN A 234 -52.02 -8.46 -22.65
C GLN A 234 -52.94 -8.91 -21.52
N GLY A 235 -54.25 -8.97 -21.76
CA GLY A 235 -55.22 -9.45 -20.78
C GLY A 235 -55.34 -10.97 -20.68
N GLN A 236 -54.61 -11.74 -21.50
CA GLN A 236 -54.76 -13.17 -21.60
C GLN A 236 -53.49 -13.91 -21.17
N GLU A 237 -53.57 -14.65 -20.07
CA GLU A 237 -52.47 -15.51 -19.63
C GLU A 237 -52.41 -16.79 -20.49
N MET A 238 -51.45 -16.84 -21.39
CA MET A 238 -51.17 -18.03 -22.21
C MET A 238 -49.88 -18.70 -21.74
N LYS A 239 -49.99 -19.97 -21.36
CA LYS A 239 -48.86 -20.78 -20.88
C LYS A 239 -48.82 -22.11 -21.60
N VAL A 240 -47.65 -22.48 -22.11
CA VAL A 240 -47.35 -23.81 -22.64
C VAL A 240 -46.15 -24.34 -21.87
N ARG A 241 -46.30 -25.46 -21.16
CA ARG A 241 -45.20 -26.10 -20.40
C ARG A 241 -44.52 -25.17 -19.39
N GLY A 242 -45.29 -24.30 -18.73
CA GLY A 242 -44.75 -23.30 -17.80
C GLY A 242 -44.06 -22.11 -18.47
N GLN A 243 -43.98 -22.08 -19.80
CA GLN A 243 -43.46 -20.99 -20.60
C GLN A 243 -44.58 -20.00 -20.88
N THR A 244 -44.33 -18.71 -20.63
CA THR A 244 -45.27 -17.63 -20.87
C THR A 244 -45.20 -17.16 -22.32
N ILE A 245 -46.36 -17.12 -22.97
CA ILE A 245 -46.49 -16.64 -24.35
C ILE A 245 -47.04 -15.23 -24.31
N THR A 246 -46.34 -14.31 -24.96
CA THR A 246 -46.73 -12.91 -25.08
C THR A 246 -46.77 -12.50 -26.54
N VAL A 247 -47.63 -11.56 -26.90
CA VAL A 247 -47.69 -10.99 -28.26
C VAL A 247 -47.20 -9.54 -28.15
N PRO A 248 -45.91 -9.27 -28.38
CA PRO A 248 -45.38 -7.91 -28.31
C PRO A 248 -45.83 -7.06 -29.51
N TYR A 249 -45.92 -5.75 -29.28
CA TYR A 249 -46.17 -4.78 -30.34
C TYR A 249 -44.96 -4.66 -31.29
N ASN A 250 -45.21 -4.72 -32.59
CA ASN A 250 -44.16 -4.80 -33.62
C ASN A 250 -44.19 -3.57 -34.54
N ARG A 251 -43.69 -2.43 -34.04
CA ARG A 251 -43.70 -1.11 -34.71
C ARG A 251 -43.38 -1.09 -36.21
N PRO A 252 -42.35 -1.80 -36.73
CA PRO A 252 -41.97 -1.68 -38.13
C PRO A 252 -42.75 -2.59 -39.09
N TRP A 253 -43.59 -3.52 -38.60
CA TRP A 253 -44.15 -4.59 -39.44
C TRP A 253 -45.64 -4.74 -39.21
N THR A 254 -46.36 -5.24 -40.21
CA THR A 254 -47.80 -5.57 -40.11
C THR A 254 -48.07 -7.00 -39.63
N ARG A 255 -47.01 -7.81 -39.46
CA ARG A 255 -47.10 -9.19 -38.99
C ARG A 255 -47.08 -9.27 -37.46
N LEU A 256 -48.04 -10.01 -36.91
CA LEU A 256 -48.05 -10.39 -35.50
C LEU A 256 -46.90 -11.35 -35.20
N SER A 257 -46.12 -11.03 -34.17
CA SER A 257 -45.12 -11.92 -33.58
C SER A 257 -45.59 -12.38 -32.22
N TYR A 258 -45.36 -13.64 -31.88
CA TYR A 258 -45.46 -14.13 -30.51
C TYR A 258 -44.05 -14.37 -29.96
N ARG A 259 -43.91 -14.21 -28.65
CA ARG A 259 -42.67 -14.43 -27.92
C ARG A 259 -42.95 -15.44 -26.82
N VAL A 260 -42.18 -16.52 -26.84
CA VAL A 260 -42.17 -17.52 -25.78
C VAL A 260 -41.06 -17.15 -24.81
N THR A 261 -41.39 -17.06 -23.54
CA THR A 261 -40.47 -16.74 -22.44
C THR A 261 -40.53 -17.85 -21.42
N PHE A 262 -39.38 -18.25 -20.89
CA PHE A 262 -39.28 -19.30 -19.88
C PHE A 262 -38.45 -18.79 -18.71
N ASP A 263 -38.73 -19.31 -17.52
CA ASP A 263 -37.96 -19.02 -16.32
C ASP A 263 -36.67 -19.87 -16.35
N PRO A 264 -35.47 -19.26 -16.34
CA PRO A 264 -34.21 -20.00 -16.41
C PRO A 264 -33.98 -20.93 -15.21
N ALA A 265 -34.67 -20.72 -14.08
CA ALA A 265 -34.54 -21.56 -12.90
C ALA A 265 -35.45 -22.81 -12.94
N LYS A 266 -36.49 -22.82 -13.79
CA LYS A 266 -37.51 -23.88 -13.84
C LYS A 266 -37.59 -24.50 -15.22
N GLY A 267 -36.66 -25.41 -15.49
CA GLY A 267 -36.67 -26.21 -16.71
C GLY A 267 -37.66 -27.36 -16.68
N ASP A 268 -37.82 -27.97 -17.85
CA ASP A 268 -38.60 -29.20 -18.03
C ASP A 268 -37.84 -30.42 -17.45
N ALA A 269 -36.50 -30.40 -17.42
CA ALA A 269 -35.66 -31.43 -16.79
C ALA A 269 -34.32 -30.88 -16.29
N SER A 270 -33.77 -31.49 -15.24
CA SER A 270 -32.41 -31.20 -14.75
C SER A 270 -31.33 -31.98 -15.52
N LEU A 271 -30.03 -31.61 -15.43
CA LEU A 271 -28.97 -32.46 -16.00
C LEU A 271 -28.90 -33.82 -15.29
N ALA A 272 -29.20 -33.88 -13.99
CA ALA A 272 -29.30 -35.13 -13.26
C ALA A 272 -30.39 -36.06 -13.85
N ASP A 273 -31.53 -35.49 -14.29
CA ASP A 273 -32.59 -36.24 -14.96
C ASP A 273 -32.23 -36.69 -16.39
N MET A 274 -31.21 -36.07 -17.03
CA MET A 274 -30.71 -36.52 -18.33
C MET A 274 -29.86 -37.78 -18.23
N ALA A 275 -29.15 -37.96 -17.11
CA ALA A 275 -28.33 -39.13 -16.87
C ALA A 275 -29.15 -40.38 -16.50
N GLN A 276 -30.38 -40.18 -16.01
CA GLN A 276 -31.26 -41.27 -15.60
C GLN A 276 -32.08 -41.79 -16.78
N PRO A 277 -31.92 -43.07 -17.20
CA PRO A 277 -32.76 -43.65 -18.23
C PRO A 277 -34.23 -43.64 -17.78
N GLY A 278 -35.10 -42.99 -18.56
CA GLY A 278 -36.52 -42.80 -18.21
C GLY A 278 -36.82 -41.53 -17.39
N GLY A 279 -35.81 -40.68 -17.14
CA GLY A 279 -35.97 -39.38 -16.50
C GLY A 279 -36.89 -38.42 -17.28
N ARG A 280 -37.16 -37.25 -16.69
CA ARG A 280 -38.04 -36.23 -17.31
C ARG A 280 -37.57 -35.85 -18.72
N PHE A 281 -36.25 -35.81 -18.96
CA PHE A 281 -35.66 -35.56 -20.26
C PHE A 281 -36.00 -36.64 -21.30
N HIS A 282 -35.88 -37.91 -20.94
CA HIS A 282 -36.23 -39.01 -21.86
C HIS A 282 -37.72 -39.13 -22.16
N ARG A 283 -38.59 -38.54 -21.35
CA ARG A 283 -40.02 -38.43 -21.69
C ARG A 283 -40.32 -37.27 -22.65
N MET A 284 -39.38 -36.35 -22.84
CA MET A 284 -39.55 -35.26 -23.82
C MET A 284 -39.44 -35.74 -25.27
N LYS A 285 -38.65 -36.79 -25.53
CA LYS A 285 -38.56 -37.37 -26.89
C LYS A 285 -39.86 -38.05 -27.34
N ASP A 286 -40.69 -38.52 -26.40
CA ASP A 286 -41.97 -39.16 -26.74
C ASP A 286 -43.04 -38.14 -27.16
N TYR A 287 -42.72 -36.85 -27.02
CA TYR A 287 -43.59 -35.72 -27.34
C TYR A 287 -43.28 -35.10 -28.71
N VAL A 288 -42.10 -35.38 -29.27
CA VAL A 288 -41.60 -34.91 -30.58
C VAL A 288 -41.87 -35.99 -31.62
#